data_AF-A0AAE1KSU7-F1
#
_entry.id   AF-A0AAE1KSU7-F1
#
_cell.length_a   1.000
_cell.length_b   1.000
_cell.length_c   1.000
_cell.angle_alpha   90.00
_cell.angle_beta   90.00
_cell.angle_gamma   90.00
#
_symmetry.space_group_name_H-M   'P 1'
#
loop_
_entity.id
_entity.type
_entity.pdbx_description
1 polymer ?
#
loop_
_entity_poly.entity_id
_entity_poly.type
_entity_poly.pdbx_seq_one_letter_code
_entity_poly.pdbx_strand_id
1 'polypeptide(L)'
;MTETAKEVLGKSRRKSKPWATDFILDLCDKIRNQKKKKNTPEGRAEYRKTNKDIRREMKYAKQRWITEQYTDIEENLAFNNTKKAFQLVKDLTKEKQLKVNSIKDKRGNSLTEEKEILERWTEYCSELYTYQSRGDPSVLNVEEPTNEDDYPILRGEVVAAVDSLRNGKSAGVDNIPSELLKHGGESTIDMLTIICNKIWQTGE
;
A
#
# COMPACT_ATOMS: atom_id res chain seq x y z
N MET A 1 -21.96 35.80 26.06
CA MET A 1 -20.68 35.31 25.49
C MET A 1 -20.84 34.31 24.35
N THR A 2 -21.88 33.47 24.31
CA THR A 2 -22.04 32.45 23.26
C THR A 2 -22.72 32.93 21.97
N GLU A 3 -23.49 34.02 22.00
CA GLU A 3 -24.13 34.61 20.80
C GLU A 3 -23.15 35.44 19.98
N THR A 4 -22.42 36.36 20.62
CA THR A 4 -21.37 37.17 19.97
C THR A 4 -20.26 36.30 19.37
N ALA A 5 -19.87 35.21 20.02
CA ALA A 5 -18.89 34.26 19.48
C ALA A 5 -19.39 33.51 18.23
N LYS A 6 -20.70 33.20 18.14
CA LYS A 6 -21.28 32.57 16.94
C LYS A 6 -21.39 33.54 15.77
N GLU A 7 -21.59 34.82 16.05
CA GLU A 7 -21.68 35.87 15.04
C GLU A 7 -20.31 36.22 14.45
N VAL A 8 -19.27 36.28 15.28
CA VAL A 8 -17.90 36.62 14.85
C VAL A 8 -17.14 35.43 14.26
N LEU A 9 -17.28 34.22 14.83
CA LEU A 9 -16.49 33.04 14.41
C LEU A 9 -17.27 32.05 13.53
N GLY A 10 -18.59 32.19 13.45
CA GLY A 10 -19.45 31.24 12.75
C GLY A 10 -19.52 29.85 13.42
N LYS A 11 -20.29 28.93 12.84
CA LYS A 11 -20.28 27.52 13.24
C LYS A 11 -19.20 26.79 12.44
N SER A 12 -18.18 26.26 13.11
CA SER A 12 -17.20 25.39 12.46
C SER A 12 -17.91 24.13 11.92
N ARG A 13 -17.94 23.99 10.59
CA ARG A 13 -18.50 22.81 9.91
C ARG A 13 -17.36 21.96 9.38
N ARG A 14 -17.18 20.77 9.95
CA ARG A 14 -16.21 19.79 9.43
C ARG A 14 -16.84 19.03 8.24
N LYS A 15 -16.25 19.17 7.06
CA LYS A 15 -16.60 18.34 5.89
C LYS A 15 -15.97 16.96 6.06
N SER A 16 -16.78 15.96 6.41
CA SER A 16 -16.30 14.58 6.61
C SER A 16 -15.91 13.90 5.30
N LYS A 17 -16.49 14.33 4.17
CA LYS A 17 -16.27 13.75 2.84
C LYS A 17 -15.81 14.85 1.87
N PRO A 18 -14.87 14.57 0.95
CA PRO A 18 -14.36 15.56 0.00
C PRO A 18 -15.45 16.16 -0.89
N TRP A 19 -16.44 15.34 -1.28
CA TRP A 19 -17.56 15.75 -2.13
C TRP A 19 -18.70 16.48 -1.39
N ALA A 20 -18.59 16.74 -0.08
CA ALA A 20 -19.64 17.41 0.67
C ALA A 20 -19.64 18.93 0.42
N THR A 21 -20.57 19.38 -0.43
CA THR A 21 -20.79 20.80 -0.74
C THR A 21 -21.49 21.54 0.41
N ASP A 22 -21.24 22.85 0.54
CA ASP A 22 -21.89 23.70 1.55
C ASP A 22 -23.41 23.72 1.41
N PHE A 23 -23.92 23.61 0.18
CA PHE A 23 -25.35 23.44 -0.09
C PHE A 23 -25.96 22.21 0.60
N ILE A 24 -25.25 21.06 0.59
CA ILE A 24 -25.72 19.84 1.27
C ILE A 24 -25.72 20.08 2.78
N LEU A 25 -24.72 20.77 3.32
CA LEU A 25 -24.64 21.10 4.74
C LEU A 25 -25.78 22.04 5.16
N ASP A 26 -26.14 23.01 4.33
CA ASP A 26 -27.28 23.91 4.56
C ASP A 26 -28.62 23.16 4.53
N LEU A 27 -28.78 22.22 3.59
CA LEU A 27 -29.96 21.33 3.59
C LEU A 27 -29.99 20.44 4.85
N CYS A 28 -28.85 19.95 5.32
CA CYS A 28 -28.74 19.19 6.57
C CYS A 28 -29.10 20.03 7.81
N ASP A 29 -28.77 21.32 7.83
CA ASP A 29 -29.20 22.22 8.90
C ASP A 29 -30.70 22.55 8.79
N LYS A 30 -31.21 22.73 7.56
CA LYS A 30 -32.64 22.94 7.30
C LYS A 30 -33.49 21.77 7.80
N ILE A 31 -33.10 20.54 7.49
CA ILE A 31 -33.83 19.33 7.95
C ILE A 31 -33.73 19.16 9.47
N ARG A 32 -32.61 19.55 10.10
CA ARG A 32 -32.44 19.54 11.56
C ARG A 32 -33.42 20.50 12.24
N ASN A 33 -33.70 21.66 11.65
CA ASN A 33 -34.70 22.60 12.13
C ASN A 33 -36.14 22.10 11.87
N GLN A 34 -36.40 21.48 10.71
CA GLN A 34 -37.71 20.93 10.36
C GLN A 34 -38.13 19.73 11.22
N LYS A 35 -37.17 19.00 11.83
CA LYS A 35 -37.49 17.93 12.80
C LYS A 35 -38.42 18.41 13.92
N LYS A 36 -38.30 19.67 14.34
CA LYS A 36 -39.15 20.27 15.40
C LYS A 36 -40.62 20.43 14.97
N LYS A 37 -40.90 20.56 13.67
CA LYS A 37 -42.25 20.79 13.11
C LYS A 37 -42.90 19.54 12.51
N LYS A 38 -42.26 18.37 12.64
CA LYS A 38 -42.68 17.09 12.03
C LYS A 38 -44.05 16.59 12.49
N ASN A 39 -44.60 17.09 13.59
CA ASN A 39 -45.90 16.65 14.09
C ASN A 39 -47.07 17.16 13.22
N THR A 40 -46.87 18.24 12.45
CA THR A 40 -47.87 18.77 11.52
C THR A 40 -47.85 18.04 10.16
N PRO A 41 -48.99 17.88 9.47
CA PRO A 41 -49.04 17.29 8.13
C PRO A 41 -48.14 18.02 7.11
N GLU A 42 -48.16 19.36 7.14
CA GLU A 42 -47.33 20.23 6.31
C GLU A 42 -45.84 20.05 6.63
N GLY A 43 -45.47 20.05 7.91
CA GLY A 43 -44.09 19.80 8.34
C GLY A 43 -43.56 18.42 7.92
N ARG A 44 -44.43 17.39 7.86
CA ARG A 44 -44.07 16.07 7.31
C ARG A 44 -43.82 16.10 5.80
N ALA A 45 -44.59 16.88 5.05
CA ALA A 45 -44.43 17.02 3.60
C ALA A 45 -43.13 17.78 3.27
N GLU A 46 -42.89 18.89 3.96
CA GLU A 46 -41.66 19.66 3.81
C GLU A 46 -40.41 18.85 4.17
N TYR A 47 -40.44 18.12 5.30
CA TYR A 47 -39.35 17.24 5.72
C TYR A 47 -39.04 16.16 4.67
N ARG A 48 -40.08 15.58 4.07
CA ARG A 48 -39.92 14.58 3.00
C ARG A 48 -39.28 15.20 1.76
N LYS A 49 -39.70 16.41 1.38
CA LYS A 49 -39.14 17.15 0.24
C LYS A 49 -37.66 17.46 0.45
N THR A 50 -37.29 18.09 1.57
CA THR A 50 -35.88 18.40 1.89
C THR A 50 -35.04 17.14 2.01
N ASN A 51 -35.55 16.05 2.62
CA ASN A 51 -34.80 14.79 2.68
C ASN A 51 -34.57 14.17 1.29
N LYS A 52 -35.55 14.31 0.37
CA LYS A 52 -35.40 13.88 -1.03
C LYS A 52 -34.35 14.72 -1.75
N ASP A 53 -34.38 16.03 -1.55
CA ASP A 53 -33.38 16.96 -2.10
C ASP A 53 -31.99 16.63 -1.58
N ILE A 54 -31.81 16.43 -0.26
CA ILE A 54 -30.51 16.02 0.33
C ILE A 54 -29.98 14.76 -0.34
N ARG A 55 -30.80 13.71 -0.45
CA ARG A 55 -30.37 12.44 -1.07
C ARG A 55 -29.98 12.62 -2.53
N ARG A 56 -30.75 13.43 -3.27
CA ARG A 56 -30.47 13.76 -4.66
C ARG A 56 -29.13 14.50 -4.79
N GLU A 57 -28.93 15.55 -4.01
CA GLU A 57 -27.70 16.34 -4.04
C GLU A 57 -26.49 15.55 -3.59
N MET A 58 -26.61 14.73 -2.54
CA MET A 58 -25.53 13.82 -2.12
C MET A 58 -25.13 12.85 -3.24
N LYS A 59 -26.12 12.30 -3.97
CA LYS A 59 -25.86 11.43 -5.11
C LYS A 59 -25.10 12.17 -6.22
N TYR A 60 -25.57 13.35 -6.62
CA TYR A 60 -24.92 14.12 -7.69
C TYR A 60 -23.56 14.68 -7.30
N ALA A 61 -23.37 15.13 -6.07
CA ALA A 61 -22.08 15.62 -5.59
C ALA A 61 -21.05 14.48 -5.53
N LYS A 62 -21.46 13.31 -5.02
CA LYS A 62 -20.61 12.11 -5.04
C LYS A 62 -20.26 11.69 -6.47
N GLN A 63 -21.23 11.68 -7.38
CA GLN A 63 -21.00 11.30 -8.78
C GLN A 63 -20.04 12.26 -9.48
N ARG A 64 -20.25 13.57 -9.34
CA ARG A 64 -19.36 14.59 -9.91
C ARG A 64 -17.93 14.42 -9.42
N TRP A 65 -17.76 14.28 -8.11
CA TRP A 65 -16.44 14.06 -7.53
C TRP A 65 -15.78 12.78 -8.06
N ILE A 66 -16.52 11.66 -8.15
CA ILE A 66 -15.97 10.42 -8.72
C ILE A 66 -15.53 10.63 -10.18
N THR A 67 -16.35 11.32 -10.99
CA THR A 67 -16.01 11.62 -12.38
C THR A 67 -14.76 12.50 -12.48
N GLU A 68 -14.63 13.53 -11.65
CA GLU A 68 -13.42 14.36 -11.56
C GLU A 68 -12.18 13.54 -11.18
N GLN A 69 -12.30 12.59 -10.25
CA GLN A 69 -11.18 11.72 -9.89
C GLN A 69 -10.78 10.76 -11.03
N TYR A 70 -11.74 10.28 -11.83
CA TYR A 70 -11.43 9.49 -13.02
C TYR A 70 -10.71 10.32 -14.08
N THR A 71 -11.18 11.53 -14.36
CA THR A 71 -10.52 12.42 -15.32
C THR A 71 -9.10 12.76 -14.87
N ASP A 72 -8.89 13.03 -13.58
CA ASP A 72 -7.55 13.25 -13.02
C ASP A 72 -6.63 12.04 -13.25
N ILE A 73 -7.15 10.82 -13.06
CA ILE A 73 -6.37 9.59 -13.30
C ILE A 73 -6.02 9.45 -14.78
N GLU A 74 -6.98 9.63 -15.69
CA GLU A 74 -6.77 9.54 -17.13
C GLU A 74 -5.74 10.56 -17.63
N GLU A 75 -5.83 11.82 -17.18
CA GLU A 75 -4.86 12.86 -17.50
C GLU A 75 -3.47 12.50 -16.97
N ASN A 76 -3.35 12.05 -15.72
CA ASN A 76 -2.06 11.65 -15.16
C ASN A 76 -1.45 10.47 -15.93
N LEU A 77 -2.26 9.53 -16.42
CA LEU A 77 -1.78 8.44 -17.28
C LEU A 77 -1.33 8.96 -18.65
N ALA A 78 -2.07 9.89 -19.26
CA ALA A 78 -1.71 10.50 -20.54
C ALA A 78 -0.39 11.29 -20.47
N PHE A 79 -0.11 11.97 -19.35
CA PHE A 79 1.14 12.69 -19.11
C PHE A 79 2.28 11.82 -18.54
N ASN A 80 2.16 10.48 -18.60
CA ASN A 80 3.14 9.52 -18.04
C ASN A 80 3.44 9.69 -16.54
N ASN A 81 2.53 10.31 -15.78
CA ASN A 81 2.63 10.46 -14.33
C ASN A 81 2.01 9.26 -13.58
N THR A 82 2.53 8.08 -13.87
CA THR A 82 2.00 6.80 -13.38
C THR A 82 1.96 6.76 -11.84
N LYS A 83 2.97 7.32 -11.16
CA LYS A 83 3.02 7.37 -9.69
C LYS A 83 1.81 8.10 -9.09
N LYS A 84 1.43 9.26 -9.63
CA LYS A 84 0.25 10.02 -9.14
C LYS A 84 -1.05 9.29 -9.48
N ALA A 85 -1.17 8.73 -10.68
CA ALA A 85 -2.34 7.93 -11.07
C ALA A 85 -2.56 6.74 -10.13
N PHE A 86 -1.52 5.95 -9.86
CA PHE A 86 -1.60 4.82 -8.92
C PHE A 86 -1.90 5.25 -7.49
N GLN A 87 -1.39 6.41 -7.05
CA GLN A 87 -1.71 6.96 -5.73
C GLN A 87 -3.19 7.34 -5.63
N LEU A 88 -3.76 8.00 -6.65
CA LEU A 88 -5.19 8.31 -6.71
C LEU A 88 -6.06 7.05 -6.73
N VAL A 89 -5.72 6.06 -7.55
CA VAL A 89 -6.41 4.75 -7.58
C VAL A 89 -6.36 4.10 -6.20
N LYS A 90 -5.19 4.12 -5.54
CA LYS A 90 -5.03 3.58 -4.19
C LYS A 90 -5.91 4.32 -3.20
N ASP A 91 -5.96 5.65 -3.22
CA ASP A 91 -6.77 6.43 -2.29
C ASP A 91 -8.28 6.24 -2.51
N LEU A 92 -8.73 5.99 -3.75
CA LEU A 92 -10.12 5.64 -4.08
C LEU A 92 -10.50 4.22 -3.65
N THR A 93 -9.60 3.26 -3.85
CA THR A 93 -9.86 1.82 -3.60
C THR A 93 -9.48 1.36 -2.20
N LYS A 94 -8.78 2.20 -1.42
CA LYS A 94 -8.35 1.87 -0.07
C LYS A 94 -9.55 1.56 0.82
N GLU A 95 -9.79 0.27 1.00
CA GLU A 95 -10.66 -0.20 2.06
C GLU A 95 -10.06 0.20 3.41
N LYS A 96 -10.93 0.64 4.32
CA LYS A 96 -10.52 1.01 5.67
C LYS A 96 -10.19 -0.29 6.43
N GLN A 97 -8.97 -0.77 6.25
CA GLN A 97 -8.38 -1.82 7.05
C GLN A 97 -8.40 -1.34 8.50
N LEU A 98 -9.23 -1.98 9.32
CA LEU A 98 -9.13 -1.84 10.77
C LEU A 98 -7.73 -2.35 11.11
N LYS A 99 -6.84 -1.47 11.58
CA LYS A 99 -5.56 -1.90 12.14
C LYS A 99 -5.88 -2.71 13.38
N VAL A 100 -5.97 -4.02 13.23
CA VAL A 100 -6.04 -4.93 14.36
C VAL A 100 -4.62 -5.03 14.89
N ASN A 101 -4.32 -4.26 15.92
CA ASN A 101 -3.08 -4.41 16.68
C ASN A 101 -3.23 -5.68 17.55
N SER A 102 -3.28 -6.85 16.91
CA SER A 102 -3.29 -8.13 17.62
C SER A 102 -2.19 -9.04 17.12
N ILE A 103 -1.47 -9.66 18.04
CA ILE A 103 -0.52 -10.73 17.72
C ILE A 103 -1.01 -12.04 18.32
N LYS A 104 -0.53 -13.17 17.80
CA LYS A 104 -0.91 -14.48 18.34
C LYS A 104 0.07 -14.94 19.42
N ASP A 105 -0.45 -15.46 20.51
CA ASP A 105 0.34 -16.23 21.47
C ASP A 105 0.85 -17.54 20.82
N LYS A 106 1.70 -18.29 21.54
CA LYS A 106 2.22 -19.58 21.05
C LYS A 106 1.13 -20.65 20.83
N ARG A 107 -0.04 -20.49 21.45
CA ARG A 107 -1.18 -21.40 21.38
C ARG A 107 -2.17 -21.00 20.29
N GLY A 108 -1.92 -19.89 19.59
CA GLY A 108 -2.75 -19.36 18.49
C GLY A 108 -3.84 -18.37 18.91
N ASN A 109 -3.93 -17.97 20.18
CA ASN A 109 -4.89 -16.99 20.68
C ASN A 109 -4.45 -15.56 20.33
N SER A 110 -5.41 -14.69 19.96
CA SER A 110 -5.12 -13.30 19.63
C SER A 110 -4.99 -12.44 20.90
N LEU A 111 -3.81 -11.87 21.11
CA LEU A 111 -3.50 -10.88 22.14
C LEU A 111 -3.75 -9.48 21.59
N THR A 112 -4.51 -8.67 22.31
CA THR A 112 -4.86 -7.27 21.93
C THR A 112 -4.41 -6.24 22.96
N GLU A 113 -4.04 -6.67 24.17
CA GLU A 113 -3.54 -5.78 25.21
C GLU A 113 -2.06 -5.46 24.99
N GLU A 114 -1.69 -4.18 25.11
CA GLU A 114 -0.34 -3.70 24.81
C GLU A 114 0.76 -4.42 25.62
N LYS A 115 0.47 -4.71 26.90
CA LYS A 115 1.41 -5.43 27.78
C LYS A 115 1.64 -6.86 27.31
N GLU A 116 0.57 -7.60 27.02
CA GLU A 116 0.65 -8.98 26.54
C GLU A 116 1.34 -9.04 25.16
N ILE A 117 1.08 -8.05 24.30
CA ILE A 117 1.75 -7.91 23.01
C ILE A 117 3.26 -7.74 23.22
N LEU A 118 3.68 -6.82 24.11
CA LEU A 118 5.09 -6.59 24.41
C LEU A 118 5.78 -7.83 24.97
N GLU A 119 5.15 -8.51 25.95
CA GLU A 119 5.69 -9.74 26.53
C GLU A 119 5.88 -10.83 25.47
N ARG A 120 4.86 -11.08 24.65
CA ARG A 120 4.94 -12.08 23.57
C ARG A 120 5.96 -11.69 22.48
N TRP A 121 6.17 -10.40 22.22
CA TRP A 121 7.26 -9.90 21.37
C TRP A 121 8.64 -10.17 21.99
N THR A 122 8.82 -9.87 23.28
CA THR A 122 10.10 -10.12 23.97
C THR A 122 10.42 -11.61 24.02
N GLU A 123 9.42 -12.46 24.25
CA GLU A 123 9.53 -13.91 24.20
C GLU A 123 9.97 -14.38 22.81
N TYR A 124 9.28 -13.92 21.75
CA TYR A 124 9.62 -14.27 20.37
C TYR A 124 11.06 -13.90 20.01
N CYS A 125 11.47 -12.67 20.28
CA CYS A 125 12.81 -12.19 19.94
C CYS A 125 13.88 -12.93 20.76
N SER A 126 13.61 -13.16 22.05
CA SER A 126 14.53 -13.92 22.90
C SER A 126 14.72 -15.33 22.35
N GLU A 127 13.66 -16.03 21.96
CA GLU A 127 13.77 -17.36 21.34
C GLU A 127 14.51 -17.34 20.01
N LEU A 128 14.20 -16.38 19.14
CA LEU A 128 14.83 -16.24 17.83
C LEU A 128 16.35 -16.05 17.93
N TYR A 129 16.82 -15.27 18.91
CA TYR A 129 18.24 -14.97 19.08
C TYR A 129 18.96 -15.88 20.08
N THR A 130 18.23 -16.55 20.98
CA THR A 130 18.79 -17.56 21.89
C THR A 130 18.84 -18.93 21.24
N TYR A 131 18.17 -19.13 20.10
CA TYR A 131 18.45 -20.24 19.20
C TYR A 131 19.88 -20.09 18.71
N GLN A 132 20.82 -20.64 19.49
CA GLN A 132 22.15 -20.96 19.00
C GLN A 132 21.92 -21.82 17.77
N SER A 133 22.15 -21.23 16.60
CA SER A 133 22.24 -21.97 15.37
C SER A 133 23.13 -23.17 15.65
N ARG A 134 22.53 -24.36 15.76
CA ARG A 134 23.21 -25.60 15.39
C ARG A 134 23.38 -25.56 13.88
N GLY A 135 24.06 -24.51 13.39
CA GLY A 135 24.70 -24.58 12.10
C GLY A 135 25.70 -25.71 12.24
N ASP A 136 25.64 -26.66 11.32
CA ASP A 136 26.68 -27.66 11.23
C ASP A 136 28.03 -26.91 11.21
N PRO A 137 28.96 -27.18 12.16
CA PRO A 137 30.27 -26.56 12.14
C PRO A 137 31.00 -26.75 10.80
N SER A 138 30.61 -27.76 10.01
CA SER A 138 31.10 -27.94 8.63
C SER A 138 30.79 -26.75 7.71
N VAL A 139 29.71 -25.99 7.97
CA VAL A 139 29.28 -24.84 7.16
C VAL A 139 30.10 -23.59 7.49
N LEU A 140 30.70 -23.53 8.70
CA LEU A 140 31.58 -22.44 9.13
C LEU A 140 33.07 -22.78 8.95
N ASN A 141 33.41 -24.06 8.77
CA ASN A 141 34.70 -24.49 8.22
C ASN A 141 34.69 -24.25 6.71
N VAL A 142 34.71 -22.98 6.31
CA VAL A 142 35.20 -22.63 4.97
C VAL A 142 36.72 -22.79 5.07
N GLU A 143 37.28 -23.73 4.30
CA GLU A 143 38.74 -23.82 4.13
C GLU A 143 39.27 -22.42 3.77
N GLU A 144 40.42 -22.02 4.34
CA GLU A 144 41.05 -20.77 3.93
C GLU A 144 41.12 -20.75 2.40
N PRO A 145 40.69 -19.67 1.73
CA PRO A 145 40.64 -19.65 0.27
C PRO A 145 42.03 -19.98 -0.26
N THR A 146 42.18 -21.20 -0.76
CA THR A 146 43.33 -21.61 -1.52
C THR A 146 43.32 -20.72 -2.75
N ASN A 147 44.39 -19.97 -2.98
CA ASN A 147 44.58 -19.14 -4.19
C ASN A 147 44.71 -20.00 -5.48
N GLU A 148 44.09 -21.17 -5.51
CA GLU A 148 44.12 -22.15 -6.60
C GLU A 148 42.86 -22.09 -7.49
N ASP A 149 41.84 -21.30 -7.10
CA ASP A 149 40.58 -21.16 -7.84
C ASP A 149 40.69 -20.15 -9.01
N ASP A 150 41.76 -20.21 -9.81
CA ASP A 150 41.94 -19.40 -11.02
C ASP A 150 41.26 -20.05 -12.25
N TYR A 151 40.23 -20.86 -12.01
CA TYR A 151 39.50 -21.55 -13.06
C TYR A 151 38.45 -20.62 -13.69
N PRO A 152 38.26 -20.67 -15.02
CA PRO A 152 37.20 -19.92 -15.66
C PRO A 152 35.83 -20.46 -15.24
N ILE A 153 34.88 -19.56 -15.02
CA ILE A 153 33.47 -19.87 -14.75
C ILE A 153 32.92 -20.67 -15.93
N LEU A 154 32.39 -21.85 -15.63
CA LEU A 154 31.86 -22.78 -16.61
C LEU A 154 30.50 -22.30 -17.10
N ARG A 155 30.23 -22.55 -18.38
CA ARG A 155 28.93 -22.26 -18.99
C ARG A 155 27.76 -22.92 -18.23
N GLY A 156 27.96 -24.14 -17.74
CA GLY A 156 26.93 -24.87 -16.97
C GLY A 156 26.55 -24.19 -15.66
N GLU A 157 27.50 -23.50 -15.02
CA GLU A 157 27.26 -22.75 -13.78
C GLU A 157 26.41 -21.51 -14.07
N VAL A 158 26.69 -20.82 -15.19
CA VAL A 158 25.91 -19.67 -15.65
C VAL A 158 24.47 -20.07 -15.98
N VAL A 159 24.28 -21.22 -16.66
CA VAL A 159 22.93 -21.77 -16.93
C VAL A 159 22.17 -22.01 -15.63
N ALA A 160 22.78 -22.74 -14.68
CA ALA A 160 22.15 -23.04 -13.40
C ALA A 160 21.82 -21.76 -12.60
N ALA A 161 22.71 -20.76 -12.63
CA ALA A 161 22.50 -19.47 -11.99
C ALA A 161 21.32 -18.71 -12.60
N VAL A 162 21.25 -18.63 -13.93
CA VAL A 162 20.15 -17.97 -14.65
C VAL A 162 18.81 -18.65 -14.37
N ASP A 163 18.77 -19.98 -14.37
CA ASP A 163 17.55 -20.74 -14.06
C ASP A 163 17.06 -20.54 -12.63
N SER A 164 18.00 -20.38 -11.68
CA SER A 164 17.70 -20.15 -10.26
C SER A 164 17.09 -18.77 -9.95
N LEU A 165 17.15 -17.81 -10.88
CA LEU A 165 16.61 -16.47 -10.69
C LEU A 165 15.10 -16.52 -10.38
N ARG A 166 14.59 -15.58 -9.58
CA ARG A 166 13.16 -15.51 -9.25
C ARG A 166 12.42 -14.58 -10.20
N ASN A 167 11.35 -15.07 -10.82
CA ASN A 167 10.46 -14.27 -11.65
C ASN A 167 9.64 -13.29 -10.79
N GLY A 168 9.14 -12.22 -11.42
CA GLY A 168 8.29 -11.20 -10.79
C GLY A 168 9.03 -10.23 -9.89
N LYS A 169 10.36 -10.12 -10.03
CA LYS A 169 11.17 -9.12 -9.34
C LYS A 169 11.24 -7.84 -10.17
N SER A 170 11.28 -6.69 -9.50
CA SER A 170 11.52 -5.41 -10.17
C SER A 170 12.91 -5.40 -10.80
N ALA A 171 13.00 -4.90 -12.04
CA ALA A 171 14.27 -4.73 -12.72
C ALA A 171 15.19 -3.74 -11.97
N GLY A 172 16.50 -3.91 -12.14
CA GLY A 172 17.51 -3.03 -11.57
C GLY A 172 17.59 -1.69 -12.29
N VAL A 173 18.65 -0.92 -12.00
CA VAL A 173 18.95 0.36 -12.69
C VAL A 173 19.22 0.18 -14.19
N ASP A 174 19.57 -1.04 -14.59
CA ASP A 174 19.73 -1.48 -15.98
C ASP A 174 18.39 -1.69 -16.71
N ASN A 175 17.26 -1.69 -15.98
CA ASN A 175 15.93 -2.03 -16.48
C ASN A 175 15.83 -3.43 -17.13
N ILE A 176 16.71 -4.38 -16.74
CA ILE A 176 16.68 -5.75 -17.24
C ILE A 176 15.95 -6.66 -16.23
N PRO A 177 14.78 -7.23 -16.58
CA PRO A 177 14.08 -8.17 -15.71
C PRO A 177 14.67 -9.58 -15.82
N SER A 178 14.56 -10.37 -14.74
CA SER A 178 15.06 -11.75 -14.67
C SER A 178 14.53 -12.68 -15.77
N GLU A 179 13.30 -12.42 -16.21
CA GLU A 179 12.59 -13.15 -17.25
C GLU A 179 13.26 -12.97 -18.61
N LEU A 180 13.83 -11.79 -18.88
CA LEU A 180 14.55 -11.53 -20.12
C LEU A 180 15.83 -12.38 -20.18
N LEU A 181 16.52 -12.52 -19.04
CA LEU A 181 17.74 -13.33 -18.97
C LEU A 181 17.42 -14.83 -19.14
N LYS A 182 16.35 -15.31 -18.50
CA LYS A 182 15.90 -16.70 -18.63
C LYS A 182 15.41 -17.06 -20.04
N HIS A 183 14.71 -16.15 -20.70
CA HIS A 183 14.15 -16.39 -22.03
C HIS A 183 15.06 -15.89 -23.17
N GLY A 184 16.22 -15.33 -22.86
CA GLY A 184 17.19 -14.83 -23.84
C GLY A 184 17.93 -15.91 -24.63
N GLY A 185 17.79 -17.18 -24.22
CA GLY A 185 18.33 -18.34 -24.93
C GLY A 185 19.86 -18.42 -24.86
N GLU A 186 20.43 -19.27 -25.72
CA GLU A 186 21.87 -19.61 -25.67
C GLU A 186 22.77 -18.38 -25.85
N SER A 187 22.38 -17.41 -26.69
CA SER A 187 23.18 -16.20 -26.91
C SER A 187 23.32 -15.33 -25.65
N THR A 188 22.30 -15.30 -24.79
CA THR A 188 22.38 -14.59 -23.50
C THR A 188 23.31 -15.32 -22.53
N ILE A 189 23.25 -16.65 -22.50
CA ILE A 189 24.15 -17.48 -21.68
C ILE A 189 25.61 -17.30 -22.12
N ASP A 190 25.88 -17.30 -23.43
CA ASP A 190 27.24 -17.11 -23.94
C ASP A 190 27.79 -15.73 -23.58
N MET A 191 26.98 -14.68 -23.73
CA MET A 191 27.36 -13.32 -23.36
C MET A 191 27.62 -13.19 -21.85
N LEU A 192 26.74 -13.74 -21.01
CA LEU A 192 26.91 -13.74 -19.56
C LEU A 192 28.17 -14.51 -19.16
N THR A 193 28.46 -15.65 -19.79
CA THR A 193 29.67 -16.43 -19.55
C THR A 193 30.93 -15.63 -19.85
N ILE A 194 30.95 -14.88 -20.96
CA ILE A 194 32.08 -14.00 -21.31
C ILE A 194 32.25 -12.88 -20.28
N ILE A 195 31.15 -12.22 -19.90
CA ILE A 195 31.19 -11.11 -18.92
C ILE A 195 31.66 -11.60 -17.56
N CYS A 196 31.08 -12.69 -17.05
CA CYS A 196 31.45 -13.27 -15.76
C CYS A 196 32.92 -13.68 -15.73
N ASN A 197 33.42 -14.33 -16.79
CA ASN A 197 34.84 -14.69 -16.89
C ASN A 197 35.76 -13.48 -16.99
N LYS A 198 35.34 -12.43 -17.70
CA LYS A 198 36.10 -11.18 -17.77
C LYS A 198 36.24 -10.56 -16.38
N ILE A 199 35.13 -10.39 -15.67
CA ILE A 199 35.13 -9.85 -14.30
C ILE A 199 35.97 -10.73 -13.36
N TRP A 200 35.86 -12.05 -13.49
CA TRP A 200 36.64 -13.00 -12.68
C TRP A 200 38.15 -12.85 -12.89
N GLN A 201 38.59 -12.70 -14.15
CA GLN A 201 40.01 -12.61 -14.51
C GLN A 201 40.61 -11.22 -14.30
N THR A 202 39.84 -10.15 -14.53
CA THR A 202 40.37 -8.77 -14.52
C THR A 202 39.92 -7.94 -13.33
N GLY A 203 38.86 -8.35 -12.63
CA GLY A 203 38.22 -7.54 -11.58
C GLY A 203 37.50 -6.29 -12.11
N GLU A 204 37.28 -6.22 -13.44
CA GLU A 204 36.71 -5.08 -14.17
C GLU A 204 35.51 -5.48 -15.04
#